data_AF-A0A836THY4-F1
#
_entry.id   AF-A0A836THY4-F1
#
_cell.length_a   1.000
_cell.length_b   1.000
_cell.length_c   1.000
_cell.angle_alpha   90.00
_cell.angle_beta   90.00
_cell.angle_gamma   90.00
#
_symmetry.space_group_name_H-M   'P 1'
#
loop_
_entity.id
_entity.type
_entity.pdbx_description
1 polymer ?
#
loop_
_entity_poly.entity_id
_entity_poly.type
_entity_poly.pdbx_seq_one_letter_code
_entity_poly.pdbx_strand_id
1 'polypeptide(L)'
;MRKQLLLSIFLILAGLSVSNLVSAESLREYHQRQCHNGDKDSCKRAEAMLYGEQHADRIVELGDKFAGTLNRTIREEDNKPLLNNAYLDVLDDYFMAEAEKGITRTISKDTVKFCAEHFHDHWRNQKMIWPTNDAGQPDWSSIYFYIVEHYYGYCLRSI
;
A
#
# COMPACT_ATOMS: atom_id res chain seq x y z
N MET A 1 54.25 29.79 -37.50
CA MET A 1 54.01 30.73 -36.38
C MET A 1 52.66 30.42 -35.76
N ARG A 2 52.65 30.17 -34.46
CA ARG A 2 51.50 29.76 -33.64
C ARG A 2 50.60 30.98 -33.32
N LYS A 3 49.28 30.78 -33.38
CA LYS A 3 48.23 31.50 -32.63
C LYS A 3 47.24 30.37 -32.25
N GLN A 4 47.19 29.78 -31.05
CA GLN A 4 46.77 30.33 -29.74
C GLN A 4 45.65 31.37 -29.94
N LEU A 5 44.47 31.29 -29.37
CA LEU A 5 43.91 30.54 -28.25
C LEU A 5 42.38 30.84 -28.32
N LEU A 6 41.54 29.96 -27.76
CA LEU A 6 40.15 30.17 -27.26
C LEU A 6 39.32 28.94 -27.66
N LEU A 7 39.42 27.86 -26.87
CA LEU A 7 38.45 27.52 -25.82
C LEU A 7 37.02 27.42 -26.35
N SER A 8 36.62 26.21 -26.71
CA SER A 8 35.25 25.73 -26.59
C SER A 8 35.30 24.25 -26.27
N ILE A 9 35.62 23.96 -25.01
CA ILE A 9 35.47 22.64 -24.42
C ILE A 9 33.96 22.46 -24.22
N PHE A 10 33.28 21.83 -25.18
CA PHE A 10 31.98 21.21 -24.93
C PHE A 10 32.22 19.73 -24.63
N LEU A 11 32.63 19.47 -23.38
CA LEU A 11 32.46 18.18 -22.73
C LEU A 11 30.96 18.02 -22.45
N ILE A 12 30.22 17.44 -23.41
CA ILE A 12 28.89 16.90 -23.11
C ILE A 12 29.15 15.60 -22.38
N LEU A 13 29.22 15.68 -21.04
CA LEU A 13 28.93 14.55 -20.18
C LEU A 13 27.52 14.08 -20.54
N ALA A 14 27.42 13.03 -21.35
CA ALA A 14 26.28 12.13 -21.28
C ALA A 14 26.34 11.47 -19.91
N GLY A 15 25.87 12.20 -18.90
CA GLY A 15 25.61 11.68 -17.58
C GLY A 15 24.68 10.50 -17.76
N LEU A 16 25.22 9.32 -17.46
CA LEU A 16 24.46 8.11 -17.19
C LEU A 16 23.50 8.44 -16.04
N SER A 17 22.33 8.98 -16.37
CA SER A 17 21.16 8.92 -15.50
C SER A 17 20.72 7.46 -15.47
N VAL A 18 21.47 6.66 -14.70
CA VAL A 18 20.93 5.43 -14.14
C VAL A 18 19.94 5.91 -13.09
N SER A 19 18.72 6.18 -13.55
CA SER A 19 17.56 6.26 -12.70
C SER A 19 17.49 4.92 -11.99
N ASN A 20 18.05 4.83 -10.79
CA ASN A 20 17.70 3.75 -9.88
C ASN A 20 16.22 3.94 -9.61
N LEU A 21 15.40 3.28 -10.43
CA LEU A 21 14.01 2.96 -10.13
C LEU A 21 14.07 2.16 -8.84
N VAL A 22 14.11 2.85 -7.70
CA VAL A 22 13.76 2.28 -6.41
C VAL A 22 12.29 1.97 -6.55
N SER A 23 11.99 0.76 -7.02
CA SER A 23 10.64 0.21 -6.96
C SER A 23 10.20 0.31 -5.51
N ALA A 24 9.01 0.87 -5.28
CA ALA A 24 8.42 0.85 -3.95
C ALA A 24 8.30 -0.62 -3.55
N GLU A 25 9.08 -1.02 -2.55
CA GLU A 25 9.09 -2.39 -2.07
C GLU A 25 7.80 -2.64 -1.28
N SER A 26 7.09 -3.72 -1.60
CA SER A 26 5.90 -4.09 -0.82
C SER A 26 6.30 -4.52 0.60
N LEU A 27 5.37 -4.45 1.55
CA LEU A 27 5.68 -4.85 2.92
C LEU A 27 6.02 -6.35 3.01
N ARG A 28 5.45 -7.19 2.13
CA ARG A 28 5.92 -8.57 1.95
C ARG A 28 7.36 -8.60 1.44
N GLU A 29 7.69 -7.91 0.35
CA GLU A 29 9.04 -7.95 -0.22
C GLU A 29 10.09 -7.55 0.81
N TYR A 30 9.78 -6.54 1.62
CA TYR A 30 10.58 -6.16 2.78
C TYR A 30 10.77 -7.33 3.74
N HIS A 31 9.69 -7.98 4.19
CA HIS A 31 9.76 -9.10 5.12
C HIS A 31 10.41 -10.35 4.50
N GLN A 32 10.27 -10.55 3.20
CA GLN A 32 10.87 -11.68 2.49
C GLN A 32 12.38 -11.48 2.37
N ARG A 33 12.85 -10.24 2.14
CA ARG A 33 14.27 -9.92 2.22
C ARG A 33 14.83 -10.07 3.63
N GLN A 34 14.12 -9.60 4.67
CA GLN A 34 14.55 -9.79 6.06
C GLN A 34 14.58 -11.28 6.46
N CYS A 35 13.63 -12.07 5.95
CA CYS A 35 13.64 -13.52 6.09
C CYS A 35 14.90 -14.16 5.48
N HIS A 36 15.25 -13.78 4.25
CA HIS A 36 16.50 -14.23 3.62
C HIS A 36 17.75 -13.80 4.41
N ASN A 37 17.68 -12.69 5.15
CA ASN A 37 18.74 -12.22 6.05
C ASN A 37 18.74 -12.92 7.42
N GLY A 38 17.86 -13.91 7.65
CA GLY A 38 17.84 -14.75 8.85
C GLY A 38 16.81 -14.35 9.91
N ASP A 39 15.98 -13.33 9.68
CA ASP A 39 14.89 -12.98 10.59
C ASP A 39 13.71 -13.96 10.43
N LYS A 40 13.63 -14.93 11.35
CA LYS A 40 12.57 -15.94 11.39
C LYS A 40 11.17 -15.37 11.58
N ASP A 41 11.03 -14.24 12.26
CA ASP A 41 9.73 -13.58 12.45
C ASP A 41 9.29 -12.89 11.16
N SER A 42 10.24 -12.34 10.40
CA SER A 42 9.97 -11.84 9.05
C SER A 42 9.62 -12.96 8.06
N CYS A 43 10.13 -14.18 8.23
CA CYS A 43 9.68 -15.32 7.43
C CYS A 43 8.19 -15.64 7.63
N LYS A 44 7.75 -15.69 8.89
CA LYS A 44 6.33 -15.89 9.22
C LYS A 44 5.45 -14.76 8.70
N ARG A 45 5.97 -13.52 8.71
CA ARG A 45 5.30 -12.35 8.12
C ARG A 45 5.14 -12.51 6.62
N ALA A 46 6.22 -12.82 5.90
CA ALA A 46 6.18 -13.01 4.45
C ALA A 46 5.21 -14.15 4.04
N GLU A 47 5.20 -15.27 4.77
CA GLU A 47 4.30 -16.40 4.50
C GLU A 47 2.82 -16.08 4.76
N ALA A 48 2.51 -15.40 5.86
CA ALA A 48 1.13 -14.96 6.15
C ALA A 48 0.63 -13.93 5.13
N MET A 49 1.53 -13.07 4.65
CA MET A 49 1.23 -12.11 3.58
C MET A 49 1.07 -12.81 2.23
N LEU A 50 1.77 -13.93 2.00
CA LEU A 50 1.60 -14.78 0.81
C LEU A 50 0.18 -15.36 0.71
N TYR A 51 -0.46 -15.66 1.85
CA TYR A 51 -1.86 -16.07 1.90
C TYR A 51 -2.80 -14.94 1.46
N GLY A 52 -2.51 -13.68 1.82
CA GLY A 52 -3.21 -12.51 1.29
C GLY A 52 -2.89 -12.24 -0.19
N GLU A 53 -1.67 -12.51 -0.63
CA GLU A 53 -1.21 -12.25 -2.00
C GLU A 53 -1.62 -13.29 -3.03
N GLN A 54 -1.99 -14.52 -2.63
CA GLN A 54 -2.75 -15.40 -3.53
C GLN A 54 -4.04 -14.74 -4.03
N HIS A 55 -4.48 -13.67 -3.34
CA HIS A 55 -5.58 -12.80 -3.71
C HIS A 55 -5.12 -11.44 -4.24
N ALA A 56 -3.83 -11.13 -4.42
CA ALA A 56 -3.35 -9.78 -4.78
C ALA A 56 -4.00 -9.24 -6.07
N ASP A 57 -3.98 -10.02 -7.15
CA ASP A 57 -4.64 -9.62 -8.42
C ASP A 57 -6.15 -9.43 -8.22
N ARG A 58 -6.78 -10.27 -7.39
CA ARG A 58 -8.20 -10.13 -7.03
C ARG A 58 -8.46 -8.92 -6.13
N ILE A 59 -7.56 -8.59 -5.21
CA ILE A 59 -7.66 -7.43 -4.32
C ILE A 59 -7.54 -6.15 -5.14
N VAL A 60 -6.71 -6.14 -6.19
CA VAL A 60 -6.65 -5.03 -7.15
C VAL A 60 -7.98 -4.88 -7.87
N GLU A 61 -8.53 -5.96 -8.44
CA GLU A 61 -9.86 -5.92 -9.10
C GLU A 61 -10.98 -5.47 -8.16
N LEU A 62 -10.98 -5.95 -6.91
CA LEU A 62 -11.93 -5.55 -5.88
C LEU A 62 -11.75 -4.08 -5.49
N GLY A 63 -10.51 -3.62 -5.38
CA GLY A 63 -10.17 -2.22 -5.12
C GLY A 63 -10.68 -1.29 -6.22
N ASP A 64 -10.47 -1.64 -7.49
CA ASP A 64 -10.97 -0.88 -8.64
C ASP A 64 -12.51 -0.84 -8.65
N LYS A 65 -13.17 -1.97 -8.39
CA LYS A 65 -14.62 -2.05 -8.31
C LYS A 65 -15.17 -1.20 -7.15
N PHE A 66 -14.53 -1.25 -6.00
CA PHE A 66 -14.88 -0.45 -4.83
C PHE A 66 -14.72 1.04 -5.13
N ALA A 67 -13.59 1.44 -5.73
CA ALA A 67 -13.33 2.82 -6.14
C ALA A 67 -14.37 3.33 -7.13
N GLY A 68 -14.83 2.50 -8.07
CA GLY A 68 -15.86 2.85 -9.06
C GLY A 68 -17.28 3.04 -8.51
N THR A 69 -17.58 2.48 -7.33
CA THR A 69 -18.90 2.57 -6.68
C THR A 69 -18.92 3.47 -5.45
N LEU A 70 -17.76 4.04 -5.12
CA LEU A 70 -17.51 4.83 -3.93
C LEU A 70 -18.30 6.15 -3.92
N ASN A 71 -19.06 6.38 -2.84
CA ASN A 71 -19.50 7.75 -2.55
C ASN A 71 -18.37 8.55 -1.90
N ARG A 72 -17.65 9.33 -2.70
CA ARG A 72 -16.50 10.12 -2.25
C ARG A 72 -16.87 11.20 -1.22
N THR A 73 -18.08 11.76 -1.29
CA THR A 73 -18.50 12.86 -0.41
C THR A 73 -18.60 12.48 1.07
N ILE A 74 -18.78 11.19 1.36
CA ILE A 74 -18.85 10.66 2.74
C ILE A 74 -17.54 10.02 3.19
N ARG A 75 -16.60 9.79 2.27
CA ARG A 75 -15.33 9.10 2.52
C ARG A 75 -14.11 10.00 2.41
N GLU A 76 -14.30 11.25 1.98
CA GLU A 76 -13.24 12.24 1.83
C GLU A 76 -13.61 13.57 2.47
N GLU A 77 -12.62 14.23 3.06
CA GLU A 77 -12.69 15.60 3.57
C GLU A 77 -11.43 16.34 3.11
N ASP A 78 -11.58 17.50 2.46
CA ASP A 78 -10.48 18.30 1.91
C ASP A 78 -9.47 17.51 1.04
N ASN A 79 -9.98 16.63 0.15
CA ASN A 79 -9.20 15.69 -0.67
C ASN A 79 -8.34 14.70 0.14
N LYS A 80 -8.73 14.41 1.38
CA LYS A 80 -8.09 13.42 2.25
C LYS A 80 -9.06 12.28 2.53
N PRO A 81 -8.61 11.02 2.55
CA PRO A 81 -9.47 9.92 2.91
C PRO A 81 -9.76 9.90 4.41
N LEU A 82 -11.01 9.59 4.78
CA LEU A 82 -11.42 9.33 6.16
C LEU A 82 -11.09 7.88 6.55
N LEU A 83 -9.82 7.63 6.86
CA LEU A 83 -9.24 6.27 6.93
C LEU A 83 -9.88 5.34 7.97
N ASN A 84 -10.28 5.85 9.15
CA ASN A 84 -10.86 4.99 10.20
C ASN A 84 -12.18 4.34 9.73
N ASN A 85 -13.08 5.13 9.12
CA ASN A 85 -14.33 4.60 8.56
C ASN A 85 -14.08 3.77 7.30
N ALA A 86 -13.16 4.24 6.45
CA ALA A 86 -12.76 3.51 5.25
C ALA A 86 -12.27 2.09 5.56
N TYR A 87 -11.52 1.91 6.64
CA TYR A 87 -11.01 0.61 7.06
C TYR A 87 -12.14 -0.41 7.28
N LEU A 88 -13.19 0.00 7.99
CA LEU A 88 -14.33 -0.88 8.27
C LEU A 88 -15.09 -1.22 6.99
N ASP A 89 -15.38 -0.20 6.18
CA ASP A 89 -16.14 -0.34 4.95
C ASP A 89 -15.42 -1.22 3.92
N VAL A 90 -14.11 -1.04 3.77
CA VAL A 90 -13.28 -1.86 2.86
C VAL A 90 -13.27 -3.32 3.31
N LEU A 91 -13.12 -3.58 4.61
CA LEU A 91 -13.13 -4.97 5.09
C LEU A 91 -14.50 -5.62 4.95
N ASP A 92 -15.59 -4.89 5.20
CA ASP A 92 -16.93 -5.43 4.96
C ASP A 92 -17.17 -5.74 3.47
N ASP A 93 -16.74 -4.86 2.55
CA ASP A 93 -16.78 -5.13 1.11
C ASP A 93 -15.93 -6.36 0.72
N TYR A 94 -14.67 -6.41 1.17
CA TYR A 94 -13.74 -7.50 0.91
C TYR A 94 -14.31 -8.85 1.35
N PHE A 95 -14.79 -8.94 2.60
CA PHE A 95 -15.33 -10.19 3.12
C PHE A 95 -16.68 -10.57 2.50
N MET A 96 -17.48 -9.59 2.08
CA MET A 96 -18.69 -9.87 1.31
C MET A 96 -18.35 -10.47 -0.05
N ALA A 97 -17.34 -9.93 -0.75
CA ALA A 97 -16.91 -10.41 -2.05
C ALA A 97 -16.21 -11.78 -2.01
N GLU A 98 -15.52 -12.09 -0.91
CA GLU A 98 -14.77 -13.35 -0.76
C GLU A 98 -15.57 -14.45 -0.03
N ALA A 99 -16.78 -14.15 0.48
CA ALA A 99 -17.63 -15.10 1.20
C ALA A 99 -17.97 -16.35 0.38
N GLU A 100 -18.25 -16.20 -0.92
CA GLU A 100 -18.55 -17.33 -1.83
C GLU A 100 -17.35 -18.28 -2.01
N LYS A 101 -16.13 -17.79 -1.71
CA LYS A 101 -14.89 -18.56 -1.75
C LYS A 101 -14.54 -19.17 -0.39
N GLY A 102 -15.44 -19.08 0.60
CA GLY A 102 -15.24 -19.59 1.96
C GLY A 102 -14.32 -18.72 2.82
N ILE A 103 -13.97 -17.52 2.37
CA ILE A 103 -13.14 -16.59 3.12
C ILE A 103 -14.06 -15.67 3.91
N THR A 104 -13.96 -15.77 5.23
CA THR A 104 -14.79 -15.00 6.16
C THR A 104 -13.91 -14.34 7.19
N ARG A 105 -14.34 -13.18 7.69
CA ARG A 105 -13.68 -12.50 8.80
C ARG A 105 -13.63 -13.41 10.03
N THR A 106 -12.44 -13.68 10.54
CA THR A 106 -12.23 -14.59 11.69
C THR A 106 -12.13 -13.87 13.03
N ILE A 107 -12.10 -12.54 13.03
CA ILE A 107 -11.86 -11.71 14.22
C ILE A 107 -13.08 -10.87 14.60
N SER A 108 -13.17 -10.49 15.87
CA SER A 108 -14.29 -9.72 16.40
C SER A 108 -14.36 -8.31 15.80
N LYS A 109 -15.56 -7.73 15.71
CA LYS A 109 -15.74 -6.34 15.26
C LYS A 109 -14.97 -5.34 16.13
N ASP A 110 -14.81 -5.62 17.42
CA ASP A 110 -14.08 -4.72 18.32
C ASP A 110 -12.57 -4.76 18.06
N THR A 111 -12.02 -5.94 17.76
CA THR A 111 -10.63 -6.08 17.29
C THR A 111 -10.42 -5.33 15.97
N VAL A 112 -11.37 -5.41 15.04
CA VAL A 112 -11.30 -4.66 13.77
C VAL A 112 -11.26 -3.15 14.01
N LYS A 113 -12.09 -2.63 14.93
CA LYS A 113 -12.09 -1.20 15.27
C LYS A 113 -10.73 -0.74 15.82
N PHE A 114 -10.14 -1.54 16.70
CA PHE A 114 -8.79 -1.25 17.20
C PHE A 114 -7.75 -1.21 16.07
N CYS A 115 -7.84 -2.14 15.11
CA CYS A 115 -6.97 -2.13 13.94
C CYS A 115 -7.21 -0.93 13.02
N ALA A 116 -8.46 -0.47 12.88
CA ALA A 116 -8.80 0.72 12.11
C ALA A 116 -8.18 1.99 12.74
N GLU A 117 -8.22 2.10 14.06
CA GLU A 117 -7.54 3.16 14.82
C GLU A 117 -6.01 3.09 14.61
N HIS A 118 -5.42 1.90 14.76
CA HIS A 118 -3.99 1.71 14.51
C HIS A 118 -3.59 2.09 13.08
N PHE A 119 -4.36 1.68 12.08
CA PHE A 119 -4.11 2.03 10.68
C PHE A 119 -4.21 3.54 10.46
N HIS A 120 -5.27 4.17 10.97
CA HIS A 120 -5.45 5.62 10.87
C HIS A 120 -4.31 6.39 11.53
N ASP A 121 -3.86 5.96 12.71
CA ASP A 121 -2.73 6.55 13.42
C ASP A 121 -1.41 6.32 12.69
N HIS A 122 -1.18 5.12 12.15
CA HIS A 122 0.00 4.83 11.35
C HIS A 122 0.12 5.80 10.17
N TRP A 123 -0.98 6.04 9.45
CA TRP A 123 -0.98 6.93 8.28
C TRP A 123 -0.93 8.42 8.65
N ARG A 124 -1.70 8.87 9.65
CA ARG A 124 -1.72 10.29 10.04
C ARG A 124 -0.51 10.70 10.87
N ASN A 125 -0.13 9.92 11.89
CA ASN A 125 0.88 10.34 12.86
C ASN A 125 2.29 10.15 12.32
N GLN A 126 2.52 9.20 11.42
CA GLN A 126 3.81 9.08 10.72
C GLN A 126 3.93 10.00 9.50
N LYS A 127 2.95 10.87 9.25
CA LYS A 127 2.91 11.79 8.10
C LYS A 127 3.08 11.06 6.76
N MET A 128 2.57 9.83 6.69
CA MET A 128 2.59 9.07 5.44
C MET A 128 1.65 9.75 4.45
N ILE A 129 2.13 9.95 3.23
CA ILE A 129 1.32 10.50 2.14
C ILE A 129 0.40 9.38 1.68
N TRP A 130 -0.91 9.51 1.91
CA TRP A 130 -1.87 8.54 1.37
C TRP A 130 -1.75 8.47 -0.16
N PRO A 131 -2.05 7.31 -0.76
CA PRO A 131 -2.02 7.17 -2.21
C PRO A 131 -2.95 8.18 -2.86
N THR A 132 -2.46 8.85 -3.91
CA THR A 132 -3.24 9.78 -4.71
C THR A 132 -3.16 9.41 -6.18
N ASN A 133 -4.26 9.60 -6.90
CA ASN A 133 -4.29 9.49 -8.35
C ASN A 133 -3.62 10.70 -9.04
N ASP A 134 -3.57 10.69 -10.37
CA ASP A 134 -2.98 11.77 -11.18
C ASP A 134 -3.63 13.15 -10.96
N ALA A 135 -4.87 13.18 -10.43
CA ALA A 135 -5.58 14.41 -10.09
C ALA A 135 -5.31 14.89 -8.64
N GLY A 136 -4.42 14.21 -7.90
CA GLY A 136 -4.11 14.52 -6.51
C GLY A 136 -5.20 14.14 -5.52
N GLN A 137 -6.18 13.34 -5.93
CA GLN A 137 -7.26 12.86 -5.08
C GLN A 137 -6.92 11.48 -4.50
N PRO A 138 -7.52 11.06 -3.38
CA PRO A 138 -7.26 9.74 -2.81
C PRO A 138 -7.43 8.62 -3.85
N ASP A 139 -6.41 7.79 -4.00
CA ASP A 139 -6.44 6.59 -4.85
C ASP A 139 -7.02 5.44 -4.05
N TRP A 140 -8.32 5.21 -4.25
CA TRP A 140 -9.09 4.25 -3.48
C TRP A 140 -8.77 2.80 -3.79
N SER A 141 -8.26 2.48 -4.99
CA SER A 141 -7.80 1.13 -5.30
C SER A 141 -6.58 0.78 -4.46
N SER A 142 -5.60 1.71 -4.38
CA SER A 142 -4.43 1.54 -3.54
C SER A 142 -4.77 1.56 -2.04
N ILE A 143 -5.66 2.47 -1.61
CA ILE A 143 -6.11 2.51 -0.20
C ILE A 143 -6.80 1.19 0.19
N TYR A 144 -7.63 0.62 -0.69
CA TYR A 144 -8.28 -0.67 -0.48
C TYR A 144 -7.24 -1.77 -0.24
N PHE A 145 -6.25 -1.85 -1.13
CA PHE A 145 -5.15 -2.81 -1.02
C PHE A 145 -4.43 -2.68 0.33
N TYR A 146 -4.05 -1.47 0.74
CA TYR A 146 -3.33 -1.27 2.01
C TYR A 146 -4.14 -1.62 3.25
N ILE A 147 -5.46 -1.42 3.21
CA ILE A 147 -6.34 -1.83 4.31
C ILE A 147 -6.39 -3.36 4.42
N VAL A 148 -6.57 -4.06 3.30
CA VAL A 148 -6.59 -5.53 3.28
C VAL A 148 -5.23 -6.10 3.68
N GLU A 149 -4.13 -5.54 3.17
CA GLU A 149 -2.77 -5.90 3.56
C GLU A 149 -2.54 -5.69 5.07
N HIS A 150 -2.95 -4.55 5.61
CA HIS A 150 -2.86 -4.27 7.04
C HIS A 150 -3.69 -5.25 7.87
N TYR A 151 -4.87 -5.64 7.39
CA TYR A 151 -5.69 -6.64 8.08
C TYR A 151 -4.95 -7.98 8.23
N TYR A 152 -4.37 -8.50 7.14
CA TYR A 152 -3.65 -9.78 7.18
C TYR A 152 -2.29 -9.68 7.88
N GLY A 153 -1.55 -8.60 7.64
CA GLY A 153 -0.19 -8.41 8.14
C GLY A 153 -0.12 -8.00 9.62
N TYR A 154 -1.12 -7.27 10.10
CA TYR A 154 -1.19 -6.75 11.47
C TYR A 154 -2.40 -7.26 12.23
N CYS A 155 -3.61 -6.99 11.73
CA CYS A 155 -4.82 -7.16 12.54
C CYS A 155 -5.09 -8.60 12.98
N LEU A 156 -4.92 -9.56 12.08
CA LEU A 156 -5.06 -10.99 12.39
C LEU A 156 -4.03 -11.52 13.40
N ARG A 157 -2.89 -10.84 13.54
CA ARG A 157 -1.75 -11.29 14.35
C ARG A 157 -1.66 -10.60 15.72
N SER A 158 -2.47 -9.57 15.94
CA SER A 158 -2.57 -8.85 17.21
C SER A 158 -3.51 -9.54 18.22
N ILE A 159 -3.83 -10.82 17.99
CA ILE A 159 -4.71 -11.68 18.81
C ILE A 159 -3.86 -12.76 19.48
#